data_AF-A0A1G9VJ77-F1
#
_entry.id   AF-A0A1G9VJ77-F1
#
_cell.length_a   1.000
_cell.length_b   1.000
_cell.length_c   1.000
_cell.angle_alpha   90.00
_cell.angle_beta   90.00
_cell.angle_gamma   90.00
#
_symmetry.space_group_name_H-M   'P 1'
#
loop_
_entity.id
_entity.type
_entity.pdbx_description
1 polymer ?
#
loop_
_entity_poly.entity_id
_entity_poly.type
_entity_poly.pdbx_seq_one_letter_code
_entity_poly.pdbx_strand_id
1 'polypeptide(L)'
;MEEFLIYCPTCHEYSRLGKYDKKGHCFQGEYSLLHNCHLESGQLIFNFLKDHSDHSVKLVRSKTNEYMDILKNAHHYKSKDIDQLADEMINKQKAVEDERLLDRELGQLQLHILKGLLEEEANTISNQATQTSAESQFLLGKEEGLKKALNILTKLIEKTSILYRKNVRGEIHLIPKNKQN
;
A
#
# COMPACT_ATOMS: atom_id res chain seq x y z
N MET A 1 6.89 4.86 -27.93
CA MET A 1 5.90 4.73 -26.85
C MET A 1 4.96 5.92 -27.00
N GLU A 2 3.64 5.73 -26.90
CA GLU A 2 2.66 6.81 -27.11
C GLU A 2 2.37 7.53 -25.80
N GLU A 3 2.56 8.84 -25.79
CA GLU A 3 2.21 9.75 -24.70
C GLU A 3 0.99 10.59 -25.09
N PHE A 4 0.35 11.18 -24.09
CA PHE A 4 -0.87 11.95 -24.26
C PHE A 4 -0.76 13.28 -23.51
N LEU A 5 -1.41 14.31 -24.06
CA LEU A 5 -1.71 15.54 -23.35
C LEU A 5 -3.21 15.80 -23.40
N ILE A 6 -3.70 16.52 -22.40
CA ILE A 6 -5.04 17.07 -22.39
C ILE A 6 -4.94 18.56 -22.66
N TYR A 7 -5.81 19.08 -23.54
CA TYR A 7 -5.76 20.46 -24.00
C TYR A 7 -7.15 21.09 -24.01
N CYS A 8 -7.25 22.30 -23.48
CA CYS A 8 -8.42 23.16 -23.60
C CYS A 8 -8.15 24.27 -24.63
N PRO A 9 -8.80 24.26 -25.80
CA PRO A 9 -8.66 25.31 -26.79
C PRO A 9 -9.20 26.67 -26.31
N THR A 10 -10.20 26.67 -25.43
CA THR A 10 -10.83 27.91 -24.92
C THR A 10 -9.90 28.68 -24.00
N CYS A 11 -9.28 28.00 -23.02
CA CYS A 11 -8.32 28.61 -22.10
C CYS A 11 -6.90 28.67 -22.69
N HIS A 12 -6.65 27.97 -23.80
CA HIS A 12 -5.33 27.78 -24.35
C HIS A 12 -4.35 27.12 -23.35
N GLU A 13 -4.85 26.19 -22.54
CA GLU A 13 -4.10 25.51 -21.48
C GLU A 13 -3.98 24.01 -21.74
N TYR A 14 -2.85 23.41 -21.35
CA TYR A 14 -2.61 21.97 -21.47
C TYR A 14 -2.01 21.37 -20.18
N SER A 15 -2.23 20.07 -20.00
CA SER A 15 -1.52 19.24 -18.99
C SER A 15 -1.03 17.95 -19.63
N ARG A 16 0.14 17.46 -19.22
CA ARG A 16 0.73 16.23 -19.76
C ARG A 16 0.17 15.03 -19.01
N LEU A 17 -0.35 14.05 -19.73
CA LEU A 17 -0.84 12.81 -19.11
C LEU A 17 0.21 11.70 -19.12
N GLY A 18 1.27 11.85 -19.91
CA GLY A 18 2.27 10.81 -20.08
C GLY A 18 1.67 9.58 -20.76
N LYS A 19 2.13 8.38 -20.37
CA LYS A 19 1.67 7.13 -20.99
C LYS A 19 0.41 6.63 -20.31
N TYR A 20 -0.43 5.94 -21.08
CA TYR A 20 -1.57 5.22 -20.54
C TYR A 20 -1.14 3.81 -20.11
N ASP A 21 -1.26 3.49 -18.82
CA ASP A 21 -1.09 2.13 -18.32
C ASP A 21 -2.39 1.34 -18.48
N LYS A 22 -2.33 0.30 -19.32
CA LYS A 22 -3.45 -0.60 -19.57
C LYS A 22 -3.79 -1.49 -18.36
N LYS A 23 -2.84 -1.72 -17.45
CA LYS A 23 -3.05 -2.59 -16.28
C LYS A 23 -3.71 -1.82 -15.14
N GLY A 24 -3.22 -0.61 -14.85
CA GLY A 24 -3.79 0.29 -13.85
C GLY A 24 -5.02 1.07 -14.31
N HIS A 25 -5.36 1.01 -15.61
CA HIS A 25 -6.42 1.83 -16.22
C HIS A 25 -6.26 3.34 -15.92
N CYS A 26 -5.00 3.80 -15.87
CA CYS A 26 -4.65 5.16 -15.48
C CYS A 26 -3.57 5.73 -16.40
N PHE A 27 -3.51 7.06 -16.44
CA PHE A 27 -2.39 7.77 -17.05
C PHE A 27 -1.27 7.93 -16.01
N GLN A 28 -0.01 7.88 -16.47
CA GLN A 28 1.16 8.14 -15.62
C GLN A 28 1.14 9.53 -15.01
N GLY A 29 0.46 10.48 -15.65
CA GLY A 29 0.41 11.87 -15.21
C GLY A 29 1.73 12.61 -15.43
N GLU A 30 1.83 13.78 -14.81
CA GLU A 30 2.97 14.67 -14.98
C GLU A 30 4.19 14.24 -14.18
N TYR A 31 5.37 14.60 -14.67
CA TYR A 31 6.62 14.26 -14.02
C TYR A 31 7.06 15.39 -13.08
N SER A 32 7.21 15.09 -11.79
CA SER A 32 7.87 16.01 -10.85
C SER A 32 9.38 15.81 -10.96
N LEU A 33 10.08 16.90 -11.28
CA LEU A 33 11.54 16.93 -11.32
C LEU A 33 12.14 16.88 -9.91
N LEU A 34 11.46 17.49 -8.93
CA LEU A 34 11.94 17.54 -7.55
C LEU A 34 12.00 16.15 -6.92
N HIS A 35 10.97 15.34 -7.14
CA HIS A 35 10.86 13.98 -6.59
C HIS A 35 11.29 12.89 -7.55
N ASN A 36 11.67 13.25 -8.79
CA ASN A 36 12.11 12.33 -9.83
C ASN A 36 11.08 11.21 -10.08
N CYS A 37 9.78 11.54 -10.00
CA CYS A 37 8.67 10.58 -10.10
C CYS A 37 7.49 11.14 -10.92
N HIS A 38 6.67 10.22 -11.43
CA HIS A 38 5.41 10.57 -12.08
C HIS A 38 4.29 10.70 -11.04
N LEU A 39 3.42 11.69 -11.24
CA LEU A 39 2.15 11.83 -10.55
C LEU A 39 1.18 10.76 -11.08
N GLU A 40 1.33 9.52 -10.63
CA GLU A 40 0.48 8.37 -10.97
C GLU A 40 -0.95 8.50 -10.37
N SER A 41 -1.45 9.73 -10.25
CA SER A 41 -2.72 10.10 -9.66
C SER A 41 -3.60 10.79 -10.70
N GLY A 42 -4.85 10.32 -10.81
CA GLY A 42 -5.87 10.97 -11.64
C GLY A 42 -6.28 12.37 -11.16
N GLN A 43 -5.75 12.83 -10.01
CA GLN A 43 -6.12 14.09 -9.38
C GLN A 43 -5.85 15.30 -10.30
N LEU A 44 -4.72 15.33 -11.00
CA LEU A 44 -4.38 16.46 -11.87
C LEU A 44 -5.35 16.53 -13.06
N ILE A 45 -5.69 15.38 -13.65
CA ILE A 45 -6.67 15.28 -14.73
C ILE A 45 -8.05 15.71 -14.24
N PHE A 46 -8.44 15.24 -13.05
CA PHE A 46 -9.71 15.62 -12.44
C PHE A 46 -9.79 17.12 -12.20
N ASN A 47 -8.75 17.73 -11.64
CA ASN A 47 -8.68 19.19 -11.43
C ASN A 47 -8.74 19.95 -12.76
N PHE A 48 -8.01 19.48 -13.78
CA PHE A 48 -8.05 20.06 -15.12
C PHE A 48 -9.47 20.04 -15.70
N LEU A 49 -10.14 18.88 -15.66
CA LEU A 49 -11.50 18.73 -16.16
C LEU A 49 -12.52 19.53 -15.36
N LYS A 50 -12.33 19.66 -14.04
CA LYS A 50 -13.20 20.44 -13.16
C LYS A 50 -13.11 21.94 -13.49
N ASP A 51 -11.89 22.46 -13.60
CA ASP A 51 -11.65 23.88 -13.89
C ASP A 51 -12.03 24.26 -15.33
N HIS A 52 -12.14 23.26 -16.22
CA HIS A 52 -12.55 23.42 -17.63
C HIS A 52 -13.91 22.76 -17.94
N SER A 53 -14.78 22.61 -16.95
CA SER A 53 -16.03 21.84 -17.08
C SER A 53 -17.00 22.35 -18.16
N ASP A 54 -17.00 23.66 -18.41
CA ASP A 54 -17.82 24.30 -19.46
C ASP A 54 -17.11 24.41 -20.81
N HIS A 55 -15.88 23.92 -20.92
CA HIS A 55 -15.06 24.04 -22.13
C HIS A 55 -14.91 22.71 -22.86
N SER A 56 -14.81 22.74 -24.19
CA SER A 56 -14.43 21.56 -24.94
C SER A 56 -12.98 21.22 -24.62
N VAL A 57 -12.74 20.01 -24.13
CA VAL A 57 -11.40 19.50 -23.85
C VAL A 57 -11.04 18.41 -24.85
N LYS A 58 -9.79 18.39 -25.33
CA LYS A 58 -9.30 17.42 -26.30
C LYS A 58 -8.15 16.61 -25.72
N LEU A 59 -8.16 15.31 -26.01
CA LEU A 59 -7.03 14.42 -25.78
C LEU A 59 -6.18 14.37 -27.04
N VAL A 60 -4.91 14.78 -26.95
CA VAL A 60 -3.99 14.83 -28.08
C VAL A 60 -2.87 13.82 -27.86
N ARG A 61 -2.56 13.06 -28.91
CA ARG A 61 -1.54 11.98 -28.87
C ARG A 61 -0.18 12.52 -29.31
N SER A 62 0.87 12.01 -28.69
CA SER A 62 2.26 12.21 -29.12
C SER A 62 2.43 11.79 -30.59
N LYS A 63 3.35 12.46 -31.31
CA LYS A 63 3.63 12.32 -32.75
C LYS A 63 2.65 12.99 -33.72
N THR A 64 1.73 13.81 -33.23
CA THR A 64 0.93 14.70 -34.09
C THR A 64 1.56 16.10 -34.14
N ASN A 65 1.40 16.82 -35.24
CA ASN A 65 1.86 18.22 -35.32
C ASN A 65 1.13 19.09 -34.28
N GLU A 66 -0.16 18.83 -34.09
CA GLU A 66 -0.99 19.47 -33.06
C GLU A 66 -0.39 19.33 -31.65
N TYR A 67 0.16 18.15 -31.30
CA TYR A 67 0.83 17.95 -30.02
C TYR A 67 2.02 18.91 -29.83
N MET A 68 2.86 19.05 -30.85
CA MET A 68 4.03 19.93 -30.79
C MET A 68 3.64 21.41 -30.80
N ASP A 69 2.59 21.76 -31.53
CA ASP A 69 2.08 23.13 -31.61
C ASP A 69 1.48 23.56 -30.26
N ILE A 70 0.72 22.69 -29.59
CA ILE A 70 0.20 22.93 -28.24
C ILE A 70 1.35 23.11 -27.25
N LEU A 71 2.37 22.24 -27.26
CA LEU A 71 3.50 22.37 -26.33
C LEU A 71 4.28 23.67 -26.49
N LYS A 72 4.33 24.24 -27.69
CA LYS A 72 5.03 25.49 -27.97
C LYS A 72 4.19 26.73 -27.66
N ASN A 73 2.89 26.68 -27.95
CA ASN A 73 2.04 27.88 -27.96
C ASN A 73 1.12 27.96 -26.74
N ALA A 74 0.81 26.86 -26.08
CA ALA A 74 -0.14 26.81 -24.97
C ALA A 74 0.50 26.95 -23.60
N HIS A 75 -0.31 27.43 -22.65
CA HIS A 75 0.10 27.56 -21.26
C HIS A 75 0.03 26.22 -20.54
N HIS A 76 1.04 25.93 -19.72
CA HIS A 76 1.07 24.70 -18.93
C HIS A 76 0.23 24.89 -17.67
N TYR A 77 -0.85 24.10 -17.56
CA TYR A 77 -1.80 24.18 -16.46
C TYR A 77 -1.12 23.82 -15.13
N LYS A 78 -1.16 24.77 -14.18
CA LYS A 78 -0.70 24.61 -12.78
C LYS A 78 0.66 23.92 -12.62
N SER A 79 1.65 24.31 -13.44
CA SER A 79 3.00 23.72 -13.39
C SER A 79 3.66 23.78 -12.01
N LYS A 80 3.32 24.78 -11.19
CA LYS A 80 3.86 25.00 -9.84
C LYS A 80 3.26 24.08 -8.78
N ASP A 81 2.08 23.53 -9.04
CA ASP A 81 1.36 22.69 -8.07
C ASP A 81 1.72 21.21 -8.24
N ILE A 82 2.44 20.85 -9.32
CA ILE A 82 2.89 19.48 -9.60
C ILE A 82 3.75 18.94 -8.47
N ASP A 83 4.70 19.74 -7.98
CA ASP A 83 5.59 19.31 -6.90
C ASP A 83 4.83 19.15 -5.57
N GLN A 84 3.88 20.04 -5.28
CA GLN A 84 3.03 19.92 -4.10
C GLN A 84 2.15 18.66 -4.16
N LEU A 85 1.58 18.36 -5.32
CA LEU A 85 0.81 17.14 -5.53
C LEU A 85 1.69 15.88 -5.41
N ALA A 86 2.96 15.97 -5.81
CA ALA A 86 3.92 14.88 -5.67
C ALA A 86 4.27 14.63 -4.20
N ASP A 87 4.51 15.70 -3.45
CA ASP A 87 4.71 15.65 -2.00
C ASP A 87 3.52 14.98 -1.30
N GLU A 88 2.29 15.41 -1.60
CA GLU A 88 1.09 14.80 -1.03
C GLU A 88 0.97 13.31 -1.37
N MET A 89 1.28 12.93 -2.61
CA MET A 89 1.24 11.53 -3.04
C MET A 89 2.27 10.68 -2.27
N ILE A 90 3.50 11.16 -2.15
CA ILE A 90 4.57 10.49 -1.42
C ILE A 90 4.21 10.37 0.06
N ASN A 91 3.68 11.44 0.66
CA ASN A 91 3.27 11.44 2.06
C ASN A 91 2.11 10.47 2.32
N LYS A 92 1.14 10.38 1.40
CA LYS A 92 0.06 9.38 1.49
C LYS A 92 0.61 7.95 1.40
N GLN A 93 1.54 7.69 0.47
CA GLN A 93 2.16 6.37 0.36
C GLN A 93 2.92 5.99 1.63
N LYS A 94 3.73 6.92 2.17
CA LYS A 94 4.43 6.72 3.44
C LYS A 94 3.46 6.47 4.60
N ALA A 95 2.39 7.27 4.72
CA ALA A 95 1.41 7.08 5.77
C ALA A 95 0.75 5.69 5.73
N VAL A 96 0.43 5.18 4.52
CA VAL A 96 -0.11 3.83 4.35
C VAL A 96 0.92 2.76 4.72
N GLU A 97 2.20 2.98 4.40
CA GLU A 97 3.28 2.07 4.81
C GLU A 97 3.48 2.07 6.33
N ASP A 98 3.47 3.25 6.95
CA ASP A 98 3.59 3.43 8.40
C ASP A 98 2.41 2.79 9.13
N GLU A 99 1.17 2.97 8.64
CA GLU A 99 -0.03 2.31 9.18
C GLU A 99 0.08 0.80 9.10
N ARG A 100 0.55 0.26 7.95
CA ARG A 100 0.80 -1.18 7.81
C ARG A 100 1.89 -1.69 8.75
N LEU A 101 2.90 -0.89 9.08
CA LEU A 101 3.93 -1.25 10.05
C LEU A 101 3.34 -1.27 11.46
N LEU A 102 2.56 -0.26 11.83
CA LEU A 102 1.87 -0.20 13.12
C LEU A 102 0.91 -1.38 13.33
N ASP A 103 0.09 -1.73 12.33
CA ASP A 103 -0.80 -2.89 12.38
C ASP A 103 -0.03 -4.19 12.62
N ARG A 104 1.17 -4.33 12.03
CA ARG A 104 2.03 -5.50 12.24
C ARG A 104 2.59 -5.54 13.64
N GLU A 105 3.07 -4.41 14.17
CA GLU A 105 3.58 -4.32 15.53
C GLU A 105 2.49 -4.61 16.56
N LEU A 106 1.29 -4.07 16.33
CA LEU A 106 0.11 -4.35 17.15
C LEU A 106 -0.23 -5.85 17.14
N GLY A 107 -0.23 -6.49 15.98
CA GLY A 107 -0.46 -7.93 15.86
C GLY A 107 0.60 -8.77 16.60
N GLN A 108 1.87 -8.38 16.54
CA GLN A 108 2.93 -9.05 17.31
C GLN A 108 2.72 -8.88 18.82
N LEU A 109 2.37 -7.67 19.27
CA LEU A 109 2.06 -7.40 20.66
C LEU A 109 0.88 -8.26 21.14
N GLN A 110 -0.20 -8.36 20.36
CA GLN A 110 -1.36 -9.20 20.70
C GLN A 110 -0.98 -10.68 20.86
N LEU A 111 -0.11 -11.22 20.00
CA LEU A 111 0.38 -12.60 20.15
C LEU A 111 1.23 -12.79 21.41
N HIS A 112 2.05 -11.80 21.77
CA HIS A 112 2.84 -11.84 23.00
C HIS A 112 1.97 -11.73 24.26
N ILE A 113 0.93 -10.89 24.25
CA ILE A 113 -0.05 -10.81 25.35
C ILE A 113 -0.77 -12.15 25.51
N LEU A 114 -1.26 -12.72 24.41
CA LEU A 114 -1.92 -14.03 24.42
C LEU A 114 -1.01 -15.13 24.99
N LYS A 115 0.28 -15.10 24.65
CA LYS A 115 1.26 -16.04 25.20
C LYS A 115 1.36 -15.89 26.72
N GLY A 116 1.50 -14.67 27.23
CA GLY A 116 1.56 -14.42 28.67
C GLY A 116 0.32 -14.90 29.42
N LEU A 117 -0.88 -14.65 28.87
CA LEU A 117 -2.14 -15.12 29.45
C LEU A 117 -2.23 -16.65 29.50
N LEU A 118 -1.79 -17.34 28.45
CA LEU A 118 -1.76 -18.80 28.42
C LEU A 118 -0.72 -19.39 29.38
N GLU A 119 0.42 -18.73 29.57
CA GLU A 119 1.44 -19.12 30.56
C GLU A 119 0.91 -18.97 31.98
N GLU A 120 0.21 -17.86 32.27
CA GLU A 120 -0.43 -17.63 33.56
C GLU A 120 -1.52 -18.67 33.86
N GLU A 121 -2.38 -18.97 32.89
CA GLU A 121 -3.43 -19.99 33.04
C GLU A 121 -2.82 -21.40 33.23
N ALA A 122 -1.77 -21.74 32.50
CA ALA A 122 -1.07 -23.01 32.65
C ALA A 122 -0.44 -23.14 34.05
N ASN A 123 0.19 -22.07 34.55
CA ASN A 123 0.73 -22.03 35.92
C ASN A 123 -0.36 -22.14 36.97
N THR A 124 -1.53 -21.53 36.73
CA THR A 124 -2.68 -21.60 37.65
C THR A 124 -3.22 -23.02 37.75
N ILE A 125 -3.37 -23.72 36.62
CA ILE A 125 -3.83 -25.11 36.57
C ILE A 125 -2.82 -26.06 37.20
N SER A 126 -1.53 -25.85 36.96
CA SER A 126 -0.46 -26.69 37.54
C SER A 126 -0.41 -26.60 39.07
N ASN A 127 -0.78 -25.45 39.65
CA ASN A 127 -0.78 -25.23 41.09
C ASN A 127 -2.12 -25.57 41.79
N GLN A 128 -3.14 -26.03 41.05
CA GLN A 128 -4.43 -26.41 41.66
C GLN A 128 -4.33 -27.74 42.41
N ALA A 129 -4.72 -27.72 43.68
CA ALA A 129 -4.85 -28.94 44.48
C ALA A 129 -6.02 -29.80 43.96
N THR A 130 -5.79 -31.12 43.87
CA THR A 130 -6.79 -32.09 43.39
C THR A 130 -7.23 -32.97 44.55
N GLN A 131 -8.53 -33.24 44.64
CA GLN A 131 -9.10 -34.06 45.72
C GLN A 131 -9.37 -35.50 45.25
N THR A 132 -9.57 -35.68 43.95
CA THR A 132 -9.86 -36.99 43.34
C THR A 132 -8.93 -37.31 42.18
N SER A 133 -8.76 -38.61 41.92
CA SER A 133 -7.97 -39.11 40.77
C SER A 133 -8.54 -38.64 39.41
N ALA A 134 -9.87 -38.54 39.30
CA ALA A 134 -10.53 -38.07 38.09
C ALA A 134 -10.27 -36.57 37.82
N GLU A 135 -10.29 -35.73 38.86
CA GLU A 135 -9.92 -34.31 38.75
C GLU A 135 -8.46 -34.14 38.36
N SER A 136 -7.57 -34.97 38.93
CA SER A 136 -6.15 -34.97 38.59
C SER A 136 -5.90 -35.25 37.11
N GLN A 137 -6.54 -36.30 36.56
CA GLN A 137 -6.44 -36.62 35.14
C GLN A 137 -7.04 -35.54 34.23
N PHE A 138 -8.13 -34.90 34.65
CA PHE A 138 -8.75 -33.81 33.89
C PHE A 138 -7.87 -32.55 33.84
N LEU A 139 -7.29 -32.14 34.98
CA LEU A 139 -6.38 -30.99 35.03
C LEU A 139 -5.10 -31.24 34.23
N LEU A 140 -4.55 -32.45 34.28
CA LEU A 140 -3.43 -32.86 33.42
C LEU A 140 -3.77 -32.73 31.93
N GLY A 141 -4.97 -33.16 31.52
CA GLY A 141 -5.44 -33.00 30.14
C GLY A 141 -5.54 -31.54 29.70
N LYS A 142 -6.01 -30.66 30.59
CA LYS A 142 -6.05 -29.21 30.34
C LYS A 142 -4.66 -28.60 30.24
N GLU A 143 -3.76 -28.98 31.14
CA GLU A 143 -2.37 -28.51 31.15
C GLU A 143 -1.65 -28.89 29.86
N GLU A 144 -1.76 -30.15 29.42
CA GLU A 144 -1.17 -30.61 28.16
C GLU A 144 -1.80 -29.92 26.93
N GLY A 145 -3.10 -29.62 26.98
CA GLY A 145 -3.77 -28.81 25.98
C GLY A 145 -3.18 -27.40 25.87
N LEU A 146 -2.96 -26.73 27.00
CA LEU A 146 -2.36 -25.40 27.08
C LEU A 146 -0.89 -25.40 26.64
N LYS A 147 -0.09 -26.38 27.06
CA LYS A 147 1.29 -26.56 26.59
C LYS A 147 1.36 -26.73 25.08
N LYS A 148 0.43 -27.51 24.50
CA LYS A 148 0.34 -27.69 23.05
C LYS A 148 -0.05 -26.38 22.35
N ALA A 149 -1.00 -25.62 22.90
CA ALA A 149 -1.37 -24.31 22.40
C ALA A 149 -0.19 -23.31 22.44
N LEU A 150 0.56 -23.27 23.56
CA LEU A 150 1.76 -22.44 23.71
C LEU A 150 2.85 -22.81 22.70
N ASN A 151 3.05 -24.09 22.42
CA ASN A 151 4.00 -24.55 21.40
C ASN A 151 3.58 -24.10 20.00
N ILE A 152 2.29 -24.21 19.65
CA ILE A 152 1.76 -23.70 18.37
C ILE A 152 1.93 -22.18 18.28
N LEU A 153 1.61 -21.45 19.35
CA LEU A 153 1.73 -19.99 19.40
C LEU A 153 3.19 -19.54 19.25
N THR A 154 4.13 -20.21 19.91
CA THR A 154 5.57 -19.92 19.79
C THR A 154 6.04 -20.10 18.35
N LYS A 155 5.64 -21.21 17.70
CA LYS A 155 5.93 -21.43 16.28
C LYS A 155 5.31 -20.37 15.37
N LEU A 156 4.12 -19.87 15.69
CA LEU A 156 3.48 -18.79 14.95
C LEU A 156 4.24 -17.46 15.09
N ILE A 157 4.67 -17.11 16.29
CA ILE A 157 5.49 -15.92 16.56
C ILE A 157 6.84 -16.01 15.80
N GLU A 158 7.50 -17.17 15.82
CA GLU A 158 8.74 -17.39 15.08
C GLU A 158 8.54 -17.26 13.57
N LYS A 159 7.51 -17.92 13.01
CA LYS A 159 7.22 -17.85 11.57
C LYS A 159 6.89 -16.43 11.12
N THR A 160 6.06 -15.73 11.89
CA THR A 160 5.68 -14.34 11.58
C THR A 160 6.88 -13.41 11.67
N SER A 161 7.72 -13.52 12.70
CA SER A 161 8.95 -12.71 12.82
C SER A 161 9.94 -12.93 11.66
N ILE A 162 10.08 -14.16 11.16
CA ILE A 162 10.91 -14.46 9.97
C ILE A 162 10.33 -13.84 8.71
N LEU A 163 9.00 -13.96 8.49
CA LEU A 163 8.33 -13.36 7.35
C LEU A 163 8.47 -11.82 7.36
N TYR A 164 8.36 -11.21 8.54
CA TYR A 164 8.49 -9.76 8.67
C TYR A 164 9.94 -9.28 8.56
N ARG A 165 10.94 -10.00 9.09
CA ARG A 165 12.36 -9.65 8.91
C ARG A 165 12.82 -9.69 7.45
N LYS A 166 12.27 -10.61 6.64
CA LYS A 166 12.57 -10.67 5.20
C LYS A 166 12.01 -9.46 4.43
N ASN A 167 10.83 -8.97 4.81
CA ASN A 167 10.21 -7.80 4.17
C ASN A 167 10.93 -6.47 4.50
N VAL A 168 11.61 -6.35 5.64
CA VAL A 168 12.35 -5.14 6.03
C VAL A 168 13.72 -5.01 5.31
N ARG A 169 14.27 -6.11 4.79
CA ARG A 169 15.59 -6.13 4.11
C ARG A 169 15.55 -5.98 2.59
N GLY A 170 14.40 -5.66 1.99
CA GLY A 170 14.34 -5.28 0.57
C GLY A 170 14.47 -6.42 -0.44
N GLU A 171 14.10 -7.65 -0.10
CA GLU A 171 13.78 -8.64 -1.14
C GLU A 171 12.30 -8.52 -1.52
N ILE A 172 12.00 -7.54 -2.36
CA ILE A 172 10.79 -7.58 -3.20
C ILE A 172 11.02 -8.69 -4.23
N HIS A 173 10.91 -9.95 -3.80
CA HIS A 173 10.53 -10.99 -4.74
C HIS A 173 9.05 -10.80 -5.01
N LEU A 174 8.79 -10.03 -6.07
CA LEU A 174 7.60 -10.18 -6.89
C LEU A 174 7.31 -11.68 -6.99
N ILE A 175 6.24 -12.12 -6.34
CA ILE A 175 5.65 -13.43 -6.61
C ILE A 175 5.54 -13.50 -8.14
N PRO A 176 6.23 -14.42 -8.83
CA PRO A 176 6.06 -14.55 -10.26
C PRO A 176 4.59 -14.87 -10.47
N LYS A 177 3.88 -13.99 -11.18
CA LYS A 177 2.55 -14.29 -11.69
C LYS A 177 2.68 -15.62 -12.43
N ASN A 178 2.09 -16.66 -11.85
CA ASN A 178 1.95 -17.95 -12.49
C ASN A 178 1.44 -17.70 -13.92
N LYS A 179 2.25 -18.09 -14.90
CA LYS A 179 1.80 -18.30 -16.26
C LYS A 179 0.76 -19.43 -16.19
N GLN A 180 -0.51 -19.07 -16.24
CA GLN A 180 -1.53 -19.94 -16.82
C GLN A 180 -1.51 -19.67 -18.33
N ASN A 181 -0.81 -20.57 -19.03
CA ASN A 181 -1.12 -21.16 -20.33
C ASN A 181 0.10 -21.97 -20.78
#